data_AF-U4LJ86-F1
#
_entry.id   AF-U4LJ86-F1
#
_cell.length_a   1.000
_cell.length_b   1.000
_cell.length_c   1.000
_cell.angle_alpha   90.00
_cell.angle_beta   90.00
_cell.angle_gamma   90.00
#
_symmetry.space_group_name_H-M   'P 1'
#
loop_
_entity.id
_entity.type
_entity.pdbx_description
1 polymer ?
#
loop_
_entity_poly.entity_id
_entity_poly.type
_entity_poly.pdbx_seq_one_letter_code
_entity_poly.pdbx_strand_id
1 'polypeptide(L)'
;MENHNHILPLHHERSQQPHPHEAIAYSPPQTEANQLSDLDIGRSPFRLFLRDMMLVIRLLRHLPSMFTPIRTTNPLAELYLGSRRNVQELLLHFFLGILGLLLVLITIPLMIAAPLLVFFLFLVICNCFLCLLSLPLNRGARTLTSKPLPGSPETPEERWIFVNGVCVGNYWLQANINMLSEIFQRPVLGIHNRSYGVIADLVECIAQRCFSYTTNDIRLTYAHLKKDLMDPRIQRVVAIAHSQGGIILSVALDLLFAELACENLAKLEVYTFGCAANHFNNPRRRLAGHEKAEPIIRHMEHFCNENDFVARFGALHFKDPENGRFAGEVFEHKGYSGHLLNQHYLEAMFRAEAATFWDQVVETDQSNPESALSEKTSAVVSNVPLEGDIESLTAAAAQGKSVKELSRLWTYRSGGNPVSRSCT
;
A
#
# COMPACT_ATOMS: atom_id res chain seq x y z
N MET A 1 19.24 -63.24 27.61
CA MET A 1 19.25 -62.08 28.53
C MET A 1 20.31 -61.14 27.97
N GLU A 2 19.90 -60.24 27.07
CA GLU A 2 19.74 -58.78 27.33
C GLU A 2 21.12 -58.10 27.48
N ASN A 3 21.48 -56.98 26.83
CA ASN A 3 20.76 -55.99 26.04
C ASN A 3 21.81 -55.29 25.14
N HIS A 4 21.54 -55.14 23.85
CA HIS A 4 22.28 -54.23 22.96
C HIS A 4 21.40 -53.00 22.71
N ASN A 5 21.73 -51.87 23.32
CA ASN A 5 21.12 -50.58 23.00
C ASN A 5 22.10 -49.77 22.13
N HIS A 6 22.01 -49.95 20.81
CA HIS A 6 22.44 -48.95 19.84
C HIS A 6 21.26 -48.03 19.57
N ILE A 7 21.31 -46.80 20.09
CA ILE A 7 20.37 -45.73 19.74
C ILE A 7 20.91 -45.06 18.46
N LEU A 8 20.32 -45.41 17.32
CA LEU A 8 20.40 -44.63 16.09
C LEU A 8 19.42 -43.45 16.20
N PRO A 9 19.81 -42.21 15.85
CA PRO A 9 18.85 -41.14 15.72
C PRO A 9 18.05 -41.35 14.42
N LEU A 10 16.75 -41.57 14.57
CA LEU A 10 15.76 -41.51 13.49
C LEU A 10 15.75 -40.08 12.93
N HIS A 11 16.42 -39.86 11.81
CA HIS A 11 16.12 -38.73 10.93
C HIS A 11 14.70 -38.93 10.40
N HIS A 12 13.74 -38.27 11.03
CA HIS A 12 12.43 -38.04 10.46
C HIS A 12 12.60 -36.95 9.40
N GLU A 13 12.97 -37.34 8.17
CA GLU A 13 12.69 -36.54 6.99
C GLU A 13 11.17 -36.40 6.89
N ARG A 14 10.65 -35.34 7.50
CA ARG A 14 9.31 -34.85 7.21
C ARG A 14 9.41 -34.23 5.82
N SER A 15 9.13 -35.02 4.81
CA SER A 15 8.75 -34.54 3.49
C SER A 15 7.57 -33.58 3.67
N GLN A 16 7.86 -32.29 3.78
CA GLN A 16 6.87 -31.24 3.68
C GLN A 16 6.35 -31.28 2.25
N GLN A 17 5.22 -31.94 2.05
CA GLN A 17 4.36 -31.66 0.90
C GLN A 17 4.03 -30.16 0.93
N PRO A 18 4.15 -29.44 -0.20
CA PRO A 18 3.78 -28.03 -0.23
C PRO A 18 2.30 -27.90 0.13
N HIS A 19 2.00 -27.06 1.11
CA HIS A 19 0.62 -26.74 1.47
C HIS A 19 -0.06 -26.08 0.26
N PRO A 20 -1.32 -26.42 -0.05
CA PRO A 20 -2.03 -25.96 -1.25
C PRO A 20 -2.45 -24.47 -1.22
N HIS A 21 -1.78 -23.61 -0.44
CA HIS A 21 -2.20 -22.24 -0.14
C HIS A 21 -1.12 -21.16 -0.27
N GLU A 22 0.07 -21.48 -0.81
CA GLU A 22 1.17 -20.52 -1.01
C GLU A 22 1.22 -20.03 -2.47
N ALA A 23 0.17 -19.35 -2.91
CA ALA A 23 0.11 -18.78 -4.27
C ALA A 23 0.03 -17.24 -4.22
N ILE A 24 0.63 -16.58 -5.21
CA ILE A 24 0.45 -15.14 -5.42
C ILE A 24 -0.60 -14.96 -6.50
N ALA A 25 -1.74 -14.38 -6.16
CA ALA A 25 -2.69 -13.97 -7.19
C ALA A 25 -2.23 -12.65 -7.80
N TYR A 26 -2.12 -12.62 -9.13
CA TYR A 26 -1.74 -11.44 -9.90
C TYR A 26 -2.96 -10.91 -10.65
N SER A 27 -3.21 -9.62 -10.48
CA SER A 27 -4.20 -8.87 -11.27
C SER A 27 -3.45 -7.85 -12.14
N PRO A 28 -3.51 -7.97 -13.48
CA PRO A 28 -2.87 -7.01 -14.38
C PRO A 28 -3.57 -5.64 -14.31
N PRO A 29 -2.95 -4.58 -14.86
CA PRO A 29 -3.54 -3.24 -14.87
C PRO A 29 -4.90 -3.21 -15.59
N GLN A 30 -5.86 -2.49 -15.02
CA GLN A 30 -7.19 -2.33 -15.63
C GLN A 30 -7.11 -1.67 -17.03
N THR A 31 -7.81 -2.25 -18.01
CA THR A 31 -7.92 -1.76 -19.40
C THR A 31 -8.98 -0.66 -19.53
N GLU A 32 -8.96 0.12 -20.62
CA GLU A 32 -9.92 1.21 -20.84
C GLU A 32 -11.39 0.74 -20.85
N ALA A 33 -11.67 -0.44 -21.41
CA ALA A 33 -13.01 -1.03 -21.41
C ALA A 33 -13.53 -1.31 -19.98
N ASN A 34 -12.62 -1.64 -19.07
CA ASN A 34 -12.92 -1.92 -17.66
C ASN A 34 -13.04 -0.64 -16.81
N GLN A 35 -12.53 0.50 -17.31
CA GLN A 35 -12.56 1.79 -16.59
C GLN A 35 -13.85 2.61 -16.82
N LEU A 36 -14.77 2.09 -17.65
CA LEU A 36 -16.12 2.65 -17.84
C LEU A 36 -17.03 2.47 -16.62
N SER A 37 -16.60 1.73 -15.60
CA SER A 37 -17.26 1.81 -14.30
C SER A 37 -17.10 3.24 -13.78
N ASP A 38 -18.24 3.90 -13.57
CA ASP A 38 -18.27 5.10 -12.77
C ASP A 38 -17.77 4.68 -11.39
N LEU A 39 -16.55 5.08 -11.03
CA LEU A 39 -16.31 5.45 -9.64
C LEU A 39 -17.50 6.33 -9.30
N ASP A 40 -18.29 5.94 -8.30
CA ASP A 40 -19.52 6.58 -7.83
C ASP A 40 -19.31 8.08 -7.43
N ILE A 41 -18.24 8.76 -7.87
CA ILE A 41 -17.98 10.20 -7.88
C ILE A 41 -19.19 10.96 -8.45
N GLY A 42 -19.90 10.39 -9.44
CA GLY A 42 -21.16 10.95 -9.94
C GLY A 42 -22.35 10.81 -8.98
N ARG A 43 -22.21 10.00 -7.91
CA ARG A 43 -23.22 9.81 -6.86
C ARG A 43 -22.87 10.62 -5.62
N SER A 44 -23.87 10.83 -4.76
CA SER A 44 -23.72 11.60 -3.52
C SER A 44 -22.56 11.09 -2.64
N PRO A 45 -21.62 11.94 -2.20
CA PRO A 45 -20.53 11.57 -1.29
C PRO A 45 -21.01 10.89 0.00
N PHE A 46 -22.22 11.23 0.46
CA PHE A 46 -22.81 10.60 1.63
C PHE A 46 -23.20 9.13 1.37
N ARG A 47 -23.63 8.79 0.16
CA ARG A 47 -23.92 7.40 -0.22
C ARG A 47 -22.63 6.59 -0.30
N LEU A 48 -21.55 7.18 -0.81
CA LEU A 48 -20.22 6.57 -0.81
C LEU A 48 -19.74 6.32 0.63
N PHE A 49 -19.90 7.30 1.51
CA PHE A 49 -19.59 7.17 2.93
C PHE A 49 -20.36 6.02 3.61
N LEU A 50 -21.68 5.92 3.38
CA LEU A 50 -22.48 4.82 3.92
C LEU A 50 -22.05 3.46 3.35
N ARG A 51 -21.75 3.37 2.06
CA ARG A 51 -21.25 2.15 1.41
C ARG A 51 -19.93 1.69 2.03
N ASP A 52 -19.00 2.62 2.20
CA ASP A 52 -17.70 2.35 2.79
C ASP A 52 -17.84 1.95 4.27
N MET A 53 -18.74 2.59 5.02
CA MET A 53 -19.06 2.19 6.40
C MET A 53 -19.61 0.75 6.46
N MET A 54 -20.52 0.39 5.56
CA MET A 54 -21.03 -0.99 5.46
C MET A 54 -19.92 -1.97 5.07
N LEU A 55 -18.99 -1.58 4.20
CA LEU A 55 -17.84 -2.39 3.84
C LEU A 55 -16.94 -2.64 5.05
N VAL A 56 -16.63 -1.60 5.85
CA VAL A 56 -15.90 -1.73 7.12
C VAL A 56 -16.57 -2.75 8.03
N ILE A 57 -17.89 -2.64 8.24
CA ILE A 57 -18.65 -3.57 9.11
C ILE A 57 -18.52 -5.02 8.63
N ARG A 58 -18.63 -5.27 7.31
CA ARG A 58 -18.46 -6.62 6.74
C ARG A 58 -17.04 -7.15 6.93
N LEU A 59 -16.05 -6.27 6.87
CA LEU A 59 -14.64 -6.62 6.98
C LEU A 59 -14.13 -6.72 8.42
N LEU A 60 -14.90 -6.32 9.45
CA LEU A 60 -14.48 -6.34 10.86
C LEU A 60 -13.92 -7.69 11.32
N ARG A 61 -14.36 -8.81 10.72
CA ARG A 61 -13.83 -10.15 10.99
C ARG A 61 -12.32 -10.30 10.70
N HIS A 62 -11.77 -9.48 9.81
CA HIS A 62 -10.34 -9.44 9.45
C HIS A 62 -9.54 -8.45 10.30
N LEU A 63 -10.18 -7.70 11.21
CA LEU A 63 -9.47 -6.74 12.06
C LEU A 63 -8.42 -7.43 12.96
N PRO A 64 -8.69 -8.59 13.61
CA PRO A 64 -7.68 -9.26 14.42
C PRO A 64 -6.47 -9.75 13.61
N SER A 65 -6.68 -10.13 12.35
CA SER A 65 -5.61 -10.64 11.48
C SER A 65 -4.64 -9.55 11.01
N MET A 66 -4.90 -8.27 11.30
CA MET A 66 -3.95 -7.19 11.04
C MET A 66 -2.67 -7.28 11.88
N PHE A 67 -2.73 -7.93 13.04
CA PHE A 67 -1.61 -8.03 13.99
C PHE A 67 -0.89 -9.38 13.94
N THR A 68 -1.38 -10.31 13.12
CA THR A 68 -0.78 -11.66 12.99
C THR A 68 0.09 -11.73 11.74
N PRO A 69 1.30 -12.32 11.82
CA PRO A 69 1.95 -12.90 13.01
C PRO A 69 2.50 -11.83 13.99
N ILE A 70 2.28 -12.04 15.29
CA ILE A 70 2.67 -11.07 16.34
C ILE A 70 4.17 -11.07 16.62
N ARG A 71 4.82 -12.23 16.55
CA ARG A 71 6.22 -12.39 16.96
C ARG A 71 7.17 -11.98 15.83
N THR A 72 8.17 -11.20 16.18
CA THR A 72 9.29 -10.82 15.32
C THR A 72 10.58 -10.75 16.15
N THR A 73 11.71 -11.04 15.53
CA THR A 73 13.06 -10.86 16.10
C THR A 73 13.72 -9.58 15.61
N ASN A 74 13.09 -8.89 14.66
CA ASN A 74 13.65 -7.74 13.97
C ASN A 74 13.49 -6.44 14.78
N PRO A 75 14.58 -5.75 15.15
CA PRO A 75 14.49 -4.53 15.96
C PRO A 75 13.75 -3.36 15.30
N LEU A 76 13.63 -3.35 13.97
CA LEU A 76 12.91 -2.31 13.22
C LEU A 76 11.42 -2.64 13.04
N ALA A 77 10.98 -3.85 13.38
CA ALA A 77 9.57 -4.24 13.26
C ALA A 77 8.73 -3.62 14.39
N GLU A 78 7.48 -3.28 14.07
CA GLU A 78 6.60 -2.51 14.94
C GLU A 78 6.21 -3.29 16.22
N LEU A 79 6.02 -4.61 16.14
CA LEU A 79 5.68 -5.45 17.31
C LEU A 79 6.91 -6.04 18.02
N TYR A 80 8.12 -5.56 17.73
CA TYR A 80 9.32 -6.02 18.42
C TYR A 80 9.33 -5.55 19.89
N LEU A 81 9.00 -6.48 20.79
CA LEU A 81 8.85 -6.22 22.23
C LEU A 81 10.18 -5.96 22.97
N GLY A 82 11.33 -6.23 22.34
CA GLY A 82 12.64 -5.93 22.93
C GLY A 82 12.94 -4.43 23.02
N SER A 83 12.24 -3.59 22.24
CA SER A 83 12.39 -2.13 22.28
C SER A 83 11.41 -1.50 23.27
N ARG A 84 11.94 -0.80 24.28
CA ARG A 84 11.12 -0.02 25.23
C ARG A 84 10.22 1.01 24.53
N ARG A 85 10.68 1.57 23.40
CA ARG A 85 9.92 2.55 22.62
C ARG A 85 8.74 1.90 21.90
N ASN A 86 8.92 0.72 21.30
CA ASN A 86 7.80 -0.05 20.72
C ASN A 86 6.74 -0.37 21.77
N VAL A 87 7.14 -0.83 22.96
CA VAL A 87 6.19 -1.13 24.04
C VAL A 87 5.41 0.13 24.45
N GLN A 88 6.06 1.30 24.53
CA GLN A 88 5.37 2.56 24.84
C GLN A 88 4.37 2.97 23.75
N GLU A 89 4.74 2.87 22.47
CA GLU A 89 3.86 3.15 21.33
C GLU A 89 2.64 2.20 21.33
N LEU A 90 2.86 0.91 21.56
CA LEU A 90 1.80 -0.10 21.64
C LEU A 90 0.83 0.18 22.80
N LEU A 91 1.35 0.48 23.99
CA LEU A 91 0.52 0.84 25.15
C LEU A 91 -0.29 2.11 24.88
N LEU A 92 0.31 3.11 24.23
CA LEU A 92 -0.38 4.35 23.90
C LEU A 92 -1.47 4.12 22.84
N HIS A 93 -1.20 3.37 21.78
CA HIS A 93 -2.22 3.00 20.79
C HIS A 93 -3.35 2.17 21.41
N PHE A 94 -3.03 1.23 22.30
CA PHE A 94 -4.04 0.45 23.02
C PHE A 94 -4.92 1.34 23.91
N PHE A 95 -4.31 2.25 24.67
CA PHE A 95 -5.03 3.21 25.51
C PHE A 95 -5.92 4.14 24.66
N LEU A 96 -5.39 4.72 23.58
CA LEU A 96 -6.15 5.55 22.67
C LEU A 96 -7.28 4.77 21.96
N GLY A 97 -7.08 3.48 21.69
CA GLY A 97 -8.10 2.60 21.13
C GLY A 97 -9.27 2.38 22.08
N ILE A 98 -8.99 2.06 23.36
CA ILE A 98 -10.03 1.95 24.38
C ILE A 98 -10.76 3.27 24.56
N LEU A 99 -10.01 4.37 24.70
CA LEU A 99 -10.59 5.70 24.85
C LEU A 99 -11.46 6.07 23.65
N GLY A 100 -10.98 5.85 22.42
CA GLY A 100 -11.72 6.10 21.20
C GLY A 100 -13.02 5.30 21.13
N LEU A 101 -13.00 4.03 21.54
CA LEU A 101 -14.21 3.20 21.62
C LEU A 101 -15.21 3.77 22.62
N LEU A 102 -14.76 4.13 23.83
CA LEU A 102 -15.61 4.75 24.85
C LEU A 102 -16.20 6.08 24.35
N LEU A 103 -15.40 6.91 23.69
CA LEU A 103 -15.86 8.18 23.13
C LEU A 103 -16.96 7.95 22.07
N VAL A 104 -16.81 6.97 21.18
CA VAL A 104 -17.86 6.62 20.20
C VAL A 104 -19.15 6.17 20.91
N LEU A 105 -19.03 5.31 21.92
CA LEU A 105 -20.19 4.83 22.70
C LEU A 105 -20.93 5.96 23.42
N ILE A 106 -20.23 7.01 23.85
CA ILE A 106 -20.83 8.21 24.47
C ILE A 106 -21.40 9.16 23.41
N THR A 107 -20.70 9.31 22.28
CA THR A 107 -21.07 10.25 21.20
C THR A 107 -22.43 9.90 20.59
N ILE A 108 -22.72 8.61 20.38
CA ILE A 108 -23.96 8.16 19.72
C ILE A 108 -25.22 8.55 20.52
N PRO A 109 -25.35 8.21 21.82
CA PRO A 109 -26.48 8.67 22.63
C PRO A 109 -26.55 10.19 22.74
N LEU A 110 -25.40 10.86 22.88
CA LEU A 110 -25.36 12.33 23.02
C LEU A 110 -25.85 13.04 21.75
N MET A 111 -25.51 12.50 20.57
CA MET A 111 -26.01 13.00 19.28
C MET A 111 -27.54 12.99 19.21
N ILE A 112 -28.19 12.01 19.85
CA ILE A 112 -29.66 11.87 19.85
C ILE A 112 -30.31 12.75 20.92
N ALA A 113 -29.70 12.83 22.10
CA ALA A 113 -30.34 13.43 23.28
C ALA A 113 -29.97 14.90 23.55
N ALA A 114 -28.79 15.36 23.13
CA ALA A 114 -28.30 16.68 23.49
C ALA A 114 -28.69 17.79 22.50
N PRO A 115 -28.86 19.04 22.97
CA PRO A 115 -28.94 20.19 22.08
C PRO A 115 -27.71 20.30 21.18
N LEU A 116 -27.91 20.74 19.93
CA LEU A 116 -26.86 20.78 18.90
C LEU A 116 -25.56 21.49 19.36
N LEU A 117 -25.68 22.61 20.09
CA LEU A 117 -24.53 23.35 20.60
C LEU A 117 -23.73 22.55 21.64
N VAL A 118 -24.42 21.84 22.53
CA VAL A 118 -23.79 21.00 23.57
C VAL A 118 -23.06 19.83 22.91
N PHE A 119 -23.71 19.18 21.94
CA PHE A 119 -23.11 18.12 21.16
C PHE A 119 -21.85 18.59 20.42
N PHE A 120 -21.92 19.75 19.74
CA PHE A 120 -20.77 20.31 19.05
C PHE A 120 -19.61 20.65 20.01
N LEU A 121 -19.91 21.28 21.16
CA LEU A 121 -18.89 21.57 22.17
C LEU A 121 -18.22 20.29 22.71
N PHE A 122 -19.02 19.23 22.93
CA PHE A 122 -18.49 17.94 23.33
C PHE A 122 -17.52 17.37 22.28
N LEU A 123 -17.88 17.39 20.99
CA LEU A 123 -16.98 16.92 19.92
C LEU A 123 -15.66 17.71 19.89
N VAL A 124 -15.72 19.03 20.06
CA VAL A 124 -14.51 19.88 20.14
C VAL A 124 -13.64 19.48 21.32
N ILE A 125 -14.22 19.29 22.51
CA ILE A 125 -13.49 18.88 23.72
C ILE A 125 -12.84 17.51 23.52
N CYS A 126 -13.58 16.53 22.99
CA CYS A 126 -13.06 15.20 22.72
C CYS A 126 -11.90 15.24 21.73
N ASN A 127 -12.02 16.02 20.65
CA ASN A 127 -10.95 16.18 19.67
C ASN A 127 -9.71 16.84 20.27
N CYS A 128 -9.87 17.91 21.05
CA CYS A 128 -8.77 18.55 21.78
C CYS A 128 -8.09 17.58 22.75
N PHE A 129 -8.87 16.75 23.45
CA PHE A 129 -8.36 15.76 24.39
C PHE A 129 -7.58 14.64 23.68
N LEU A 130 -8.10 14.11 22.58
CA LEU A 130 -7.38 13.13 21.75
C LEU A 130 -6.09 13.72 21.18
N CYS A 131 -6.12 14.95 20.69
CA CYS A 131 -4.92 15.66 20.22
C CYS A 131 -3.87 15.80 21.32
N LEU A 132 -4.27 16.12 22.55
CA LEU A 132 -3.37 16.26 23.70
C LEU A 132 -2.72 14.91 24.05
N LEU A 133 -3.51 13.83 24.08
CA LEU A 133 -3.03 12.50 24.43
C LEU A 133 -2.19 11.86 23.33
N SER A 134 -2.42 12.22 22.06
CA SER A 134 -1.62 11.76 20.92
C SER A 134 -0.33 12.57 20.70
N LEU A 135 -0.09 13.63 21.49
CA LEU A 135 1.14 14.42 21.40
C LEU A 135 2.43 13.58 21.43
N PRO A 136 2.59 12.54 22.27
CA PRO A 136 3.79 11.70 22.26
C PRO A 136 4.05 10.99 20.93
N LEU A 137 2.99 10.56 20.23
CA LEU A 137 3.07 9.95 18.89
C LEU A 137 3.52 10.96 17.83
N ASN A 138 3.04 12.20 17.97
CA ASN A 138 3.13 13.23 16.93
C ASN A 138 4.22 14.28 17.17
N ARG A 139 5.18 14.00 18.07
CA ARG A 139 6.29 14.93 18.35
C ARG A 139 7.22 15.04 17.15
N GLY A 140 7.72 16.25 16.90
CA GLY A 140 8.77 16.51 15.92
C GLY A 140 8.27 16.99 14.56
N ALA A 141 9.17 16.91 13.58
CA ALA A 141 8.93 17.34 12.21
C ALA A 141 7.90 16.46 11.51
N ARG A 142 7.17 17.03 10.55
CA ARG A 142 6.25 16.28 9.67
C ARG A 142 6.95 15.54 8.55
N THR A 143 8.24 15.78 8.36
CA THR A 143 9.06 15.08 7.39
C THR A 143 10.31 14.58 8.08
N LEU A 144 10.63 13.31 7.89
CA LEU A 144 11.82 12.66 8.43
C LEU A 144 12.65 12.11 7.28
N THR A 145 13.97 12.01 7.48
CA THR A 145 14.84 11.33 6.53
C THR A 145 15.38 10.06 7.16
N SER A 146 15.51 9.00 6.36
CA SER A 146 16.16 7.77 6.80
C SER A 146 17.57 8.05 7.30
N LYS A 147 18.04 7.26 8.28
CA LYS A 147 19.43 7.35 8.73
C LYS A 147 20.39 7.08 7.56
N PRO A 148 21.52 7.80 7.49
CA PRO A 148 22.51 7.56 6.43
C PRO A 148 23.08 6.15 6.59
N LEU A 149 23.19 5.44 5.48
CA LEU A 149 23.79 4.12 5.40
C LEU A 149 25.22 4.25 4.85
N PRO A 150 26.25 3.84 5.60
CA PRO A 150 27.63 3.89 5.13
C PRO A 150 27.80 3.02 3.88
N GLY A 151 28.35 3.61 2.80
CA GLY A 151 28.64 2.88 1.57
C GLY A 151 27.45 2.66 0.63
N SER A 152 26.28 3.23 0.90
CA SER A 152 25.18 3.20 -0.07
C SER A 152 25.54 4.01 -1.33
N PRO A 153 25.11 3.57 -2.52
CA PRO A 153 25.41 4.29 -3.76
C PRO A 153 24.79 5.69 -3.76
N GLU A 154 25.58 6.70 -4.12
CA GLU A 154 25.04 8.03 -4.36
C GLU A 154 24.20 8.02 -5.63
N THR A 155 22.91 8.31 -5.49
CA THR A 155 21.96 8.42 -6.60
C THR A 155 21.36 9.82 -6.61
N PRO A 156 22.16 10.82 -7.00
CA PRO A 156 21.73 12.22 -6.95
C PRO A 156 20.53 12.50 -7.87
N GLU A 157 20.32 11.66 -8.89
CA GLU A 157 19.26 11.75 -9.89
C GLU A 157 17.95 11.05 -9.47
N GLU A 158 17.93 10.39 -8.30
CA GLU A 158 16.77 9.67 -7.78
C GLU A 158 16.26 10.30 -6.49
N ARG A 159 14.94 10.30 -6.30
CA ARG A 159 14.31 10.73 -5.04
C ARG A 159 13.31 9.69 -4.58
N TRP A 160 13.39 9.31 -3.31
CA TRP A 160 12.51 8.33 -2.69
C TRP A 160 11.68 9.00 -1.60
N ILE A 161 10.37 8.88 -1.73
CA ILE A 161 9.40 9.45 -0.79
C ILE A 161 8.55 8.30 -0.25
N PHE A 162 8.32 8.30 1.05
CA PHE A 162 7.45 7.36 1.74
C PHE A 162 6.32 8.10 2.47
N VAL A 163 5.09 7.63 2.36
CA VAL A 163 3.93 8.15 3.11
C VAL A 163 3.35 7.03 3.98
N ASN A 164 3.36 7.23 5.31
CA ASN A 164 2.88 6.21 6.25
C ASN A 164 1.36 6.17 6.38
N GLY A 165 0.89 5.06 6.96
CA GLY A 165 -0.50 4.84 7.35
C GLY A 165 -0.93 5.51 8.66
N VAL A 166 -2.16 5.23 9.05
CA VAL A 166 -2.71 5.49 10.38
C VAL A 166 -1.96 4.70 11.46
N CYS A 167 -2.17 5.04 12.73
CA CYS A 167 -1.58 4.32 13.86
C CYS A 167 -0.05 4.23 13.80
N VAL A 168 0.62 5.26 13.27
CA VAL A 168 2.08 5.32 13.18
C VAL A 168 2.57 6.61 13.84
N GLY A 169 3.22 6.45 14.99
CA GLY A 169 3.96 7.52 15.64
C GLY A 169 5.27 7.87 14.91
N ASN A 170 5.88 8.99 15.31
CA ASN A 170 7.15 9.47 14.76
C ASN A 170 8.26 8.40 14.84
N TYR A 171 8.27 7.60 15.92
CA TYR A 171 9.25 6.53 16.11
C TYR A 171 9.09 5.40 15.08
N TRP A 172 7.86 4.94 14.84
CA TRP A 172 7.57 3.91 13.85
C TRP A 172 7.81 4.40 12.42
N LEU A 173 7.43 5.64 12.09
CA LEU A 173 7.77 6.23 10.79
C LEU A 173 9.29 6.20 10.55
N GLN A 174 10.09 6.59 11.54
CA GLN A 174 11.54 6.54 11.42
C GLN A 174 12.04 5.11 11.21
N ALA A 175 11.46 4.11 11.89
CA ALA A 175 11.78 2.70 11.67
C ALA A 175 11.39 2.23 10.26
N ASN A 176 10.26 2.68 9.73
CA ASN A 176 9.81 2.35 8.37
C ASN A 176 10.80 2.86 7.31
N ILE A 177 11.14 4.15 7.34
CA ILE A 177 12.07 4.72 6.36
C ILE A 177 13.50 4.17 6.52
N ASN A 178 13.92 3.80 7.72
CA ASN A 178 15.20 3.13 7.93
C ASN A 178 15.20 1.73 7.30
N MET A 179 14.14 0.94 7.48
CA MET A 179 14.06 -0.38 6.86
C MET A 179 13.98 -0.30 5.33
N LEU A 180 13.19 0.63 4.78
CA LEU A 180 13.15 0.88 3.35
C LEU A 180 14.55 1.26 2.81
N SER A 181 15.23 2.17 3.51
CA SER A 181 16.61 2.56 3.18
C SER A 181 17.57 1.36 3.23
N GLU A 182 17.46 0.49 4.25
CA GLU A 182 18.28 -0.73 4.37
C GLU A 182 18.05 -1.72 3.23
N ILE A 183 16.79 -1.90 2.80
CA ILE A 183 16.42 -2.84 1.73
C ILE A 183 16.89 -2.32 0.37
N PHE A 184 16.65 -1.03 0.07
CA PHE A 184 16.87 -0.47 -1.26
C PHE A 184 18.20 0.29 -1.40
N GLN A 185 18.93 0.51 -0.30
CA GLN A 185 20.20 1.26 -0.27
C GLN A 185 20.06 2.68 -0.87
N ARG A 186 18.96 3.35 -0.53
CA ARG A 186 18.61 4.70 -0.99
C ARG A 186 18.11 5.54 0.18
N PRO A 187 18.44 6.84 0.24
CA PRO A 187 17.88 7.73 1.25
C PRO A 187 16.39 7.92 0.99
N VAL A 188 15.55 7.68 2.00
CA VAL A 188 14.09 7.79 1.92
C VAL A 188 13.61 8.97 2.76
N LEU A 189 12.83 9.86 2.15
CA LEU A 189 12.11 10.93 2.82
C LEU A 189 10.72 10.41 3.27
N GLY A 190 10.49 10.31 4.57
CA GLY A 190 9.19 9.97 5.15
C GLY A 190 8.32 11.20 5.39
N ILE A 191 7.10 11.19 4.89
CA ILE A 191 6.05 12.18 5.18
C ILE A 191 5.16 11.60 6.27
N HIS A 192 5.09 12.31 7.40
CA HIS A 192 4.39 11.86 8.60
C HIS A 192 2.91 12.17 8.56
N ASN A 193 2.11 11.18 8.17
CA ASN A 193 0.69 11.14 8.47
C ASN A 193 0.50 10.91 9.98
N ARG A 194 0.05 11.94 10.69
CA ARG A 194 -0.06 11.94 12.15
C ARG A 194 -1.22 11.07 12.61
N SER A 195 -1.07 10.44 13.77
CA SER A 195 -2.07 9.52 14.32
C SER A 195 -2.70 10.07 15.59
N TYR A 196 -4.02 9.97 15.70
CA TYR A 196 -4.84 10.37 16.84
C TYR A 196 -5.49 9.17 17.55
N GLY A 197 -5.10 7.96 17.15
CA GLY A 197 -5.58 6.68 17.68
C GLY A 197 -6.47 5.95 16.68
N VAL A 198 -6.49 4.62 16.77
CA VAL A 198 -7.08 3.73 15.74
C VAL A 198 -8.51 4.08 15.33
N ILE A 199 -9.37 4.47 16.29
CA ILE A 199 -10.77 4.79 16.00
C ILE A 199 -10.90 6.14 15.31
N ALA A 200 -10.21 7.17 15.80
CA ALA A 200 -10.23 8.50 15.21
C ALA A 200 -9.63 8.46 13.80
N ASP A 201 -8.50 7.77 13.66
CA ASP A 201 -7.81 7.57 12.39
C ASP A 201 -8.65 6.77 11.37
N LEU A 202 -9.40 5.76 11.81
CA LEU A 202 -10.31 5.02 10.92
C LEU A 202 -11.44 5.93 10.39
N VAL A 203 -12.04 6.74 11.26
CA VAL A 203 -13.08 7.70 10.86
C VAL A 203 -12.51 8.74 9.89
N GLU A 204 -11.33 9.28 10.19
CA GLU A 204 -10.61 10.22 9.31
C GLU A 204 -10.33 9.57 7.95
N CYS A 205 -9.81 8.34 7.94
CA CYS A 205 -9.51 7.58 6.73
C CYS A 205 -10.75 7.42 5.83
N ILE A 206 -11.90 7.01 6.40
CA ILE A 206 -13.15 6.88 5.64
C ILE A 206 -13.61 8.25 5.12
N ALA A 207 -13.60 9.28 5.96
CA ALA A 207 -14.03 10.62 5.58
C ALA A 207 -13.14 11.19 4.47
N GLN A 208 -11.82 11.10 4.59
CA GLN A 208 -10.86 11.60 3.61
C GLN A 208 -11.06 10.91 2.26
N ARG A 209 -11.27 9.59 2.29
CA ARG A 209 -11.52 8.77 1.11
C ARG A 209 -12.84 9.06 0.41
N CYS A 210 -13.89 9.43 1.15
CA CYS A 210 -15.23 9.67 0.60
C CYS A 210 -15.48 11.11 0.17
N PHE A 211 -14.87 12.09 0.85
CA PHE A 211 -15.07 13.52 0.59
C PHE A 211 -13.90 14.18 -0.15
N SER A 212 -12.80 13.44 -0.38
CA SER A 212 -11.59 13.92 -1.06
C SER A 212 -11.06 15.26 -0.52
N TYR A 213 -11.22 15.50 0.79
CA TYR A 213 -10.77 16.76 1.37
C TYR A 213 -9.24 16.76 1.50
N THR A 214 -8.62 17.88 1.14
CA THR A 214 -7.15 18.00 1.11
C THR A 214 -6.59 18.20 2.52
N THR A 215 -6.14 17.13 3.15
CA THR A 215 -5.42 17.17 4.44
C THR A 215 -4.07 17.88 4.32
N ASN A 216 -3.45 18.20 5.46
CA ASN A 216 -2.10 18.76 5.44
C ASN A 216 -1.07 17.78 4.87
N ASP A 217 -1.27 16.49 5.11
CA ASP A 217 -0.36 15.44 4.66
C ASP A 217 -0.47 15.25 3.14
N ILE A 218 -1.67 15.39 2.55
CA ILE A 218 -1.83 15.50 1.08
C ILE A 218 -1.05 16.70 0.54
N ARG A 219 -1.17 17.89 1.15
CA ARG A 219 -0.47 19.09 0.67
C ARG A 219 1.05 18.93 0.73
N LEU A 220 1.57 18.32 1.79
CA LEU A 220 3.00 18.04 1.90
C LEU A 220 3.46 17.03 0.86
N THR A 221 2.74 15.92 0.69
CA THR A 221 3.03 14.91 -0.34
C THR A 221 3.02 15.51 -1.74
N TYR A 222 1.98 16.26 -2.08
CA TYR A 222 1.88 17.00 -3.34
C TYR A 222 3.07 17.97 -3.52
N ALA A 223 3.43 18.76 -2.51
CA ALA A 223 4.49 19.76 -2.62
C ALA A 223 5.87 19.11 -2.83
N HIS A 224 6.16 18.02 -2.12
CA HIS A 224 7.42 17.29 -2.27
C HIS A 224 7.52 16.58 -3.63
N LEU A 225 6.47 15.86 -4.04
CA LEU A 225 6.42 15.21 -5.34
C LEU A 225 6.56 16.23 -6.47
N LYS A 226 5.80 17.32 -6.43
CA LYS A 226 5.88 18.39 -7.43
C LYS A 226 7.29 18.94 -7.56
N LYS A 227 7.91 19.28 -6.43
CA LYS A 227 9.28 19.81 -6.40
C LYS A 227 10.26 18.85 -7.06
N ASP A 228 10.20 17.57 -6.72
CA ASP A 228 11.16 16.58 -7.20
C ASP A 228 10.90 16.21 -8.68
N LEU A 229 9.65 16.13 -9.12
CA LEU A 229 9.28 15.85 -10.51
C LEU A 229 9.66 17.00 -11.46
N MET A 230 9.55 18.25 -11.00
CA MET A 230 9.91 19.44 -11.78
C MET A 230 11.42 19.70 -11.82
N ASP A 231 12.22 19.08 -10.96
CA ASP A 231 13.68 19.27 -10.98
C ASP A 231 14.28 18.52 -12.21
N PRO A 232 14.94 19.24 -13.15
CA PRO A 232 15.50 18.62 -14.34
C PRO A 232 16.67 17.69 -14.05
N ARG A 233 17.29 17.79 -12.88
CA ARG A 233 18.39 16.90 -12.45
C ARG A 233 17.89 15.55 -11.97
N ILE A 234 16.59 15.47 -11.61
CA ILE A 234 15.96 14.25 -11.15
C ILE A 234 15.36 13.54 -12.35
N GLN A 235 15.82 12.33 -12.57
CA GLN A 235 15.35 11.46 -13.65
C GLN A 235 14.28 10.48 -13.15
N ARG A 236 14.25 10.23 -11.84
CA ARG A 236 13.35 9.25 -11.24
C ARG A 236 12.88 9.66 -9.86
N VAL A 237 11.58 9.54 -9.62
CA VAL A 237 10.96 9.72 -8.31
C VAL A 237 10.21 8.45 -7.93
N VAL A 238 10.59 7.82 -6.83
CA VAL A 238 9.94 6.62 -6.30
C VAL A 238 9.06 7.01 -5.13
N ALA A 239 7.75 6.84 -5.27
CA ALA A 239 6.77 7.11 -4.25
C ALA A 239 6.24 5.81 -3.64
N ILE A 240 6.51 5.61 -2.35
CA ILE A 240 6.05 4.46 -1.58
C ILE A 240 4.94 4.90 -0.63
N ALA A 241 3.86 4.14 -0.55
CA ALA A 241 2.78 4.41 0.39
C ALA A 241 2.32 3.15 1.13
N HIS A 242 1.92 3.31 2.39
CA HIS A 242 1.37 2.22 3.19
C HIS A 242 0.00 2.60 3.77
N SER A 243 -0.97 1.68 3.74
CA SER A 243 -2.28 1.87 4.39
C SER A 243 -2.99 3.16 3.89
N GLN A 244 -3.42 4.06 4.79
CA GLN A 244 -3.98 5.38 4.45
C GLN A 244 -3.02 6.27 3.65
N GLY A 245 -1.70 6.05 3.75
CA GLY A 245 -0.73 6.72 2.89
C GLY A 245 -1.06 6.55 1.40
N GLY A 246 -1.72 5.45 1.03
CA GLY A 246 -2.23 5.23 -0.33
C GLY A 246 -3.35 6.21 -0.74
N ILE A 247 -4.26 6.56 0.17
CA ILE A 247 -5.30 7.60 -0.06
C ILE A 247 -4.62 8.96 -0.21
N ILE A 248 -3.65 9.27 0.66
CA ILE A 248 -2.91 10.53 0.61
C ILE A 248 -2.19 10.67 -0.73
N LEU A 249 -1.51 9.60 -1.17
CA LEU A 249 -0.80 9.57 -2.44
C LEU A 249 -1.77 9.65 -3.63
N SER A 250 -2.86 8.88 -3.65
CA SER A 250 -3.80 8.88 -4.79
C SER A 250 -4.40 10.27 -5.04
N VAL A 251 -4.82 10.96 -3.97
CA VAL A 251 -5.36 12.32 -4.07
C VAL A 251 -4.27 13.32 -4.47
N ALA A 252 -3.04 13.18 -3.95
CA ALA A 252 -1.93 14.03 -4.39
C ALA A 252 -1.63 13.84 -5.89
N LEU A 253 -1.68 12.61 -6.40
CA LEU A 253 -1.49 12.32 -7.81
C LEU A 253 -2.59 12.92 -8.69
N ASP A 254 -3.86 12.83 -8.28
CA ASP A 254 -4.98 13.47 -8.99
C ASP A 254 -4.75 14.98 -9.17
N LEU A 255 -4.25 15.66 -8.14
CA LEU A 255 -3.87 17.07 -8.22
C LEU A 255 -2.67 17.30 -9.15
N LEU A 256 -1.67 16.42 -9.13
CA LEU A 256 -0.49 16.53 -9.98
C LEU A 256 -0.79 16.27 -11.45
N PHE A 257 -1.70 15.35 -11.77
CA PHE A 257 -2.17 15.11 -13.14
C PHE A 257 -2.85 16.33 -13.76
N ALA A 258 -3.52 17.14 -12.94
CA ALA A 258 -4.17 18.36 -13.39
C ALA A 258 -3.18 19.52 -13.67
N GLU A 259 -1.95 19.44 -13.18
CA GLU A 259 -1.02 20.59 -13.19
C GLU A 259 0.32 20.33 -13.88
N LEU A 260 0.85 19.11 -13.79
CA LEU A 260 2.16 18.77 -14.35
C LEU A 260 2.05 18.21 -15.76
N ALA A 261 3.02 18.59 -16.60
CA ALA A 261 3.21 17.97 -17.90
C ALA A 261 3.51 16.48 -17.77
N CYS A 262 3.04 15.69 -18.73
CA CYS A 262 3.19 14.22 -18.74
C CYS A 262 4.66 13.79 -18.64
N GLU A 263 5.59 14.56 -19.22
CA GLU A 263 7.03 14.29 -19.20
C GLU A 263 7.60 14.30 -17.79
N ASN A 264 7.12 15.21 -16.93
CA ASN A 264 7.55 15.27 -15.53
C ASN A 264 6.97 14.10 -14.74
N LEU A 265 5.71 13.77 -14.98
CA LEU A 265 5.01 12.66 -14.32
C LEU A 265 5.54 11.29 -14.75
N ALA A 266 6.05 11.16 -15.97
CA ALA A 266 6.64 9.92 -16.48
C ALA A 266 7.90 9.46 -15.72
N LYS A 267 8.52 10.36 -14.93
CA LYS A 267 9.63 10.05 -14.02
C LYS A 267 9.19 9.28 -12.77
N LEU A 268 7.89 9.27 -12.48
CA LEU A 268 7.34 8.73 -11.24
C LEU A 268 7.14 7.21 -11.33
N GLU A 269 7.52 6.52 -10.26
CA GLU A 269 7.21 5.11 -10.00
C GLU A 269 6.45 5.03 -8.66
N VAL A 270 5.38 4.23 -8.61
CA VAL A 270 4.49 4.14 -7.44
C VAL A 270 4.45 2.72 -6.89
N TYR A 271 4.68 2.59 -5.60
CA TYR A 271 4.62 1.30 -4.90
C TYR A 271 3.78 1.42 -3.64
N THR A 272 2.81 0.53 -3.45
CA THR A 272 1.98 0.58 -2.25
C THR A 272 1.90 -0.76 -1.53
N PHE A 273 1.76 -0.70 -0.20
CA PHE A 273 1.64 -1.87 0.67
C PHE A 273 0.37 -1.75 1.51
N GLY A 274 -0.50 -2.76 1.47
CA GLY A 274 -1.75 -2.77 2.24
C GLY A 274 -2.62 -1.54 2.02
N CYS A 275 -2.73 -1.08 0.78
CA CYS A 275 -3.27 0.23 0.43
C CYS A 275 -4.78 0.38 0.73
N ALA A 276 -5.16 1.48 1.41
CA ALA A 276 -6.54 1.80 1.80
C ALA A 276 -7.34 2.60 0.74
N ALA A 277 -6.69 3.02 -0.35
CA ALA A 277 -7.32 3.88 -1.35
C ALA A 277 -8.48 3.18 -2.06
N ASN A 278 -9.51 3.96 -2.41
CA ASN A 278 -10.63 3.51 -3.23
C ASN A 278 -10.43 3.79 -4.72
N HIS A 279 -9.38 4.51 -5.08
CA HIS A 279 -9.00 4.77 -6.45
C HIS A 279 -7.49 4.97 -6.59
N PHE A 280 -6.98 4.65 -7.76
CA PHE A 280 -5.69 5.11 -8.27
C PHE A 280 -5.89 5.43 -9.74
N ASN A 281 -5.87 6.71 -10.10
CA ASN A 281 -6.01 7.14 -11.47
C ASN A 281 -4.64 7.14 -12.17
N ASN A 282 -4.64 6.81 -13.46
CA ASN A 282 -3.47 6.93 -14.31
C ASN A 282 -3.94 7.26 -15.73
N PRO A 283 -4.13 8.54 -16.06
CA PRO A 283 -4.58 8.95 -17.38
C PRO A 283 -3.66 8.39 -18.46
N ARG A 284 -4.25 8.03 -19.60
CA ARG A 284 -3.51 7.54 -20.75
C ARG A 284 -3.29 8.65 -21.77
N ARG A 285 -2.12 8.68 -22.40
CA ARG A 285 -1.77 9.60 -23.48
C ARG A 285 -1.57 8.83 -24.77
N ARG A 286 -2.23 9.28 -25.84
CA ARG A 286 -1.93 8.84 -27.20
C ARG A 286 -0.79 9.68 -27.75
N LEU A 287 0.38 9.09 -27.94
CA LEU A 287 1.47 9.76 -28.65
C LEU A 287 1.17 9.79 -30.16
N ALA A 288 1.56 10.86 -30.83
CA ALA A 288 1.42 10.97 -32.28
C ALA A 288 2.22 9.85 -32.98
N GLY A 289 1.54 9.00 -33.75
CA GLY A 289 2.13 7.84 -34.42
C GLY A 289 1.87 6.50 -33.73
N HIS A 290 1.37 6.48 -32.48
CA HIS A 290 0.94 5.25 -31.81
C HIS A 290 -0.58 5.09 -31.87
N GLU A 291 -1.04 3.88 -32.23
CA GLU A 291 -2.48 3.58 -32.29
C GLU A 291 -3.12 3.47 -30.90
N LYS A 292 -2.34 3.07 -29.88
CA LYS A 292 -2.79 2.85 -28.50
C LYS A 292 -2.36 3.98 -27.56
N ALA A 293 -3.21 4.29 -26.58
CA ALA A 293 -2.88 5.25 -25.53
C ALA A 293 -2.12 4.55 -24.38
N GLU A 294 -1.00 5.14 -23.96
CA GLU A 294 -0.15 4.59 -22.90
C GLU A 294 -0.37 5.30 -21.56
N PRO A 295 -0.29 4.59 -20.43
CA PRO A 295 -0.37 5.23 -19.11
C PRO A 295 0.78 6.23 -18.89
N ILE A 296 0.50 7.36 -18.23
CA ILE A 296 1.51 8.38 -17.91
C ILE A 296 2.53 7.83 -16.91
N ILE A 297 2.06 7.26 -15.80
CA ILE A 297 2.93 6.59 -14.82
C ILE A 297 3.17 5.17 -15.31
N ARG A 298 4.42 4.84 -15.62
CA ARG A 298 4.79 3.55 -16.23
C ARG A 298 4.81 2.39 -15.26
N HIS A 299 5.12 2.67 -13.99
CA HIS A 299 5.31 1.63 -12.97
C HIS A 299 4.46 1.96 -11.76
N MET A 300 3.47 1.12 -11.52
CA MET A 300 2.56 1.23 -10.39
C MET A 300 2.25 -0.20 -9.91
N GLU A 301 2.72 -0.54 -8.71
CA GLU A 301 2.57 -1.88 -8.14
C GLU A 301 1.98 -1.81 -6.73
N HIS A 302 1.05 -2.72 -6.44
CA HIS A 302 0.33 -2.78 -5.17
C HIS A 302 0.46 -4.16 -4.55
N PHE A 303 1.06 -4.21 -3.36
CA PHE A 303 1.31 -5.43 -2.61
C PHE A 303 0.29 -5.57 -1.48
N CYS A 304 -0.43 -6.68 -1.46
CA CYS A 304 -1.53 -6.93 -0.54
C CYS A 304 -1.42 -8.32 0.10
N ASN A 305 -1.64 -8.41 1.41
CA ASN A 305 -1.90 -9.69 2.07
C ASN A 305 -3.40 -10.00 2.01
N GLU A 306 -3.77 -11.24 1.67
CA GLU A 306 -5.19 -11.61 1.49
C GLU A 306 -6.02 -11.30 2.74
N ASN A 307 -5.53 -11.59 3.94
CA ASN A 307 -6.26 -11.41 5.20
C ASN A 307 -5.98 -10.06 5.89
N ASP A 308 -5.39 -9.11 5.19
CA ASP A 308 -5.24 -7.72 5.66
C ASP A 308 -6.57 -6.97 5.50
N PHE A 309 -7.15 -6.55 6.64
CA PHE A 309 -8.36 -5.74 6.70
C PHE A 309 -8.28 -4.49 5.81
N VAL A 310 -7.16 -3.77 5.83
CA VAL A 310 -7.03 -2.49 5.11
C VAL A 310 -6.86 -2.73 3.62
N ALA A 311 -6.08 -3.74 3.22
CA ALA A 311 -5.95 -4.14 1.83
C ALA A 311 -7.32 -4.57 1.25
N ARG A 312 -8.10 -5.34 2.01
CA ARG A 312 -9.49 -5.71 1.66
C ARG A 312 -10.44 -4.53 1.61
N PHE A 313 -10.23 -3.50 2.43
CA PHE A 313 -11.03 -2.28 2.41
C PHE A 313 -10.67 -1.37 1.23
N GLY A 314 -9.42 -1.41 0.77
CA GLY A 314 -8.89 -0.63 -0.35
C GLY A 314 -8.56 -1.50 -1.57
N ALA A 315 -7.28 -1.63 -1.89
CA ALA A 315 -6.79 -2.18 -3.16
C ALA A 315 -7.45 -3.49 -3.60
N LEU A 316 -7.65 -4.46 -2.70
CA LEU A 316 -8.26 -5.75 -3.05
C LEU A 316 -9.76 -5.66 -3.38
N HIS A 317 -10.47 -4.65 -2.88
CA HIS A 317 -11.86 -4.41 -3.25
C HIS A 317 -11.97 -3.66 -4.58
N PHE A 318 -11.12 -2.65 -4.78
CA PHE A 318 -11.19 -1.75 -5.93
C PHE A 318 -10.37 -2.20 -7.14
N LYS A 319 -9.53 -3.24 -7.01
CA LYS A 319 -8.89 -3.90 -8.17
C LYS A 319 -9.91 -4.50 -9.13
N ASP A 320 -11.08 -4.88 -8.61
CA ASP A 320 -12.22 -5.31 -9.40
C ASP A 320 -12.81 -4.09 -10.14
N PRO A 321 -12.82 -4.10 -11.49
CA PRO A 321 -13.39 -3.02 -12.29
C PRO A 321 -14.81 -2.64 -11.91
N GLU A 322 -15.64 -3.55 -11.40
CA GLU A 322 -17.02 -3.24 -11.00
C GLU A 322 -17.08 -2.28 -9.79
N ASN A 323 -16.04 -2.27 -8.96
CA ASN A 323 -16.02 -1.53 -7.71
C ASN A 323 -15.32 -0.16 -7.82
N GLY A 324 -14.43 0.02 -8.81
CA GLY A 324 -13.81 1.31 -9.09
C GLY A 324 -12.59 1.25 -10.01
N ARG A 325 -11.89 2.39 -10.12
CA ARG A 325 -10.68 2.54 -10.93
C ARG A 325 -9.44 2.43 -10.07
N PHE A 326 -8.67 1.38 -10.30
CA PHE A 326 -7.45 1.11 -9.56
C PHE A 326 -6.36 0.71 -10.55
N ALA A 327 -5.62 1.72 -11.03
CA ALA A 327 -4.52 1.52 -11.97
C ALA A 327 -3.34 0.81 -11.28
N GLY A 328 -2.53 0.10 -12.08
CA GLY A 328 -1.35 -0.62 -11.60
C GLY A 328 -1.55 -2.12 -11.46
N GLU A 329 -0.45 -2.81 -11.23
CA GLU A 329 -0.40 -4.26 -11.00
C GLU A 329 -0.70 -4.58 -9.53
N VAL A 330 -1.53 -5.58 -9.26
CA VAL A 330 -1.84 -5.99 -7.89
C VAL A 330 -1.31 -7.39 -7.63
N PHE A 331 -0.45 -7.51 -6.63
CA PHE A 331 0.10 -8.77 -6.12
C PHE A 331 -0.57 -9.08 -4.78
N GLU A 332 -1.37 -10.14 -4.75
CA GLU A 332 -2.09 -10.60 -3.57
C GLU A 332 -1.46 -11.89 -3.03
N HIS A 333 -0.90 -11.82 -1.82
CA HIS A 333 -0.34 -12.95 -1.11
C HIS A 333 -1.45 -13.77 -0.45
N LYS A 334 -1.84 -14.89 -1.09
CA LYS A 334 -2.93 -15.74 -0.61
C LYS A 334 -2.56 -16.44 0.69
N GLY A 335 -3.53 -16.60 1.58
CA GLY A 335 -3.35 -17.19 2.91
C GLY A 335 -2.64 -16.29 3.94
N TYR A 336 -1.97 -15.21 3.51
CA TYR A 336 -1.20 -14.35 4.41
C TYR A 336 -2.06 -13.29 5.10
N SER A 337 -1.65 -12.91 6.30
CA SER A 337 -2.28 -11.89 7.14
C SER A 337 -1.28 -10.80 7.52
N GLY A 338 -1.74 -9.82 8.29
CA GLY A 338 -0.90 -8.78 8.85
C GLY A 338 -0.88 -7.52 8.00
N HIS A 339 -0.90 -6.37 8.68
CA HIS A 339 -0.99 -5.05 8.05
C HIS A 339 0.26 -4.19 8.21
N LEU A 340 0.94 -4.26 9.37
CA LEU A 340 2.13 -3.45 9.69
C LEU A 340 3.21 -3.53 8.61
N LEU A 341 3.74 -2.37 8.19
CA LEU A 341 4.63 -2.26 7.04
C LEU A 341 5.93 -3.04 7.25
N ASN A 342 6.67 -2.77 8.33
CA ASN A 342 7.97 -3.39 8.50
C ASN A 342 7.81 -4.88 8.78
N GLN A 343 6.90 -5.26 9.67
CA GLN A 343 6.77 -6.64 10.11
C GLN A 343 6.10 -7.57 9.08
N HIS A 344 4.96 -7.16 8.52
CA HIS A 344 4.12 -8.07 7.73
C HIS A 344 4.29 -7.93 6.22
N TYR A 345 4.90 -6.84 5.76
CA TYR A 345 5.23 -6.63 4.36
C TYR A 345 6.74 -6.70 4.14
N LEU A 346 7.51 -5.73 4.65
CA LEU A 346 8.92 -5.60 4.28
C LEU A 346 9.81 -6.73 4.83
N GLU A 347 9.66 -7.13 6.09
CA GLU A 347 10.41 -8.24 6.67
C GLU A 347 10.02 -9.56 6.00
N ALA A 348 8.72 -9.82 5.86
CA ALA A 348 8.19 -11.02 5.22
C ALA A 348 8.64 -11.15 3.76
N MET A 349 8.65 -10.05 3.00
CA MET A 349 9.01 -10.08 1.58
C MET A 349 10.53 -10.02 1.36
N PHE A 350 11.30 -9.24 2.13
CA PHE A 350 12.70 -8.95 1.78
C PHE A 350 13.76 -9.54 2.73
N ARG A 351 13.41 -9.89 3.97
CA ARG A 351 14.41 -10.25 5.00
C ARG A 351 14.26 -11.64 5.60
N ALA A 352 13.05 -12.20 5.64
CA ALA A 352 12.84 -13.54 6.18
C ALA A 352 13.60 -14.58 5.35
N GLU A 353 14.15 -15.62 6.00
CA GLU A 353 14.73 -16.80 5.32
C GLU A 353 13.70 -17.47 4.38
N ALA A 354 12.41 -17.21 4.63
CA ALA A 354 11.26 -17.58 3.81
C ALA A 354 10.81 -16.45 2.84
N ALA A 355 11.71 -15.65 2.28
CA ALA A 355 11.43 -14.68 1.22
C ALA A 355 11.00 -15.34 -0.11
N THR A 356 10.21 -16.41 -0.02
CA THR A 356 9.59 -17.15 -1.12
C THR A 356 8.63 -16.28 -1.91
N PHE A 357 8.11 -15.19 -1.33
CA PHE A 357 7.19 -14.27 -1.99
C PHE A 357 7.65 -13.88 -3.41
N TRP A 358 8.94 -13.57 -3.57
CA TRP A 358 9.46 -13.14 -4.87
C TRP A 358 9.65 -14.29 -5.85
N ASP A 359 10.05 -15.47 -5.37
CA ASP A 359 10.29 -16.64 -6.21
C ASP A 359 8.98 -17.43 -6.50
N GLN A 360 7.87 -17.11 -5.81
CA GLN A 360 6.55 -17.69 -6.07
C GLN A 360 6.04 -17.31 -7.47
N VAL A 361 5.55 -18.31 -8.19
CA VAL A 361 4.90 -18.17 -9.49
C VAL A 361 3.51 -17.57 -9.29
N VAL A 362 3.16 -16.59 -10.12
CA VAL A 362 1.84 -15.95 -10.02
C VAL A 362 0.76 -16.80 -10.69
N GLU A 363 -0.40 -16.82 -10.04
CA GLU A 363 -1.65 -17.29 -10.60
C GLU A 363 -2.45 -16.09 -11.08
N THR A 364 -2.86 -16.09 -12.35
CA THR A 364 -3.73 -15.04 -12.86
C THR A 364 -5.18 -15.34 -12.53
N ASP A 365 -5.89 -14.34 -12.03
CA ASP A 365 -7.29 -14.47 -11.62
C ASP A 365 -8.18 -14.66 -12.86
N GLN A 366 -8.54 -15.92 -13.18
CA GLN A 366 -9.42 -16.27 -14.31
C GLN A 366 -10.90 -15.96 -14.04
N SER A 367 -11.23 -15.30 -12.92
CA SER A 367 -12.61 -15.18 -12.42
C SER A 367 -13.53 -14.21 -13.19
N ASN A 368 -13.11 -13.68 -14.35
CA ASN A 368 -14.03 -12.93 -15.22
C ASN A 368 -14.13 -13.52 -16.65
N PRO A 369 -15.13 -14.36 -16.95
CA PRO A 369 -15.29 -14.98 -18.27
C PRO A 369 -15.56 -13.98 -19.42
N GLU A 370 -15.88 -12.72 -19.12
CA GLU A 370 -16.07 -11.68 -20.15
C GLU A 370 -14.74 -11.12 -20.68
N SER A 371 -13.65 -11.14 -19.91
CA SER A 371 -12.32 -10.75 -20.42
C SER A 371 -11.79 -11.78 -21.42
N ALA A 372 -12.11 -13.06 -21.22
CA ALA A 372 -11.73 -14.15 -22.12
C ALA A 372 -12.48 -14.10 -23.49
N LEU A 373 -13.70 -13.55 -23.54
CA LEU A 373 -14.42 -13.35 -24.80
C LEU A 373 -13.89 -12.14 -25.58
N SER A 374 -13.44 -11.08 -24.89
CA SER A 374 -12.77 -9.94 -25.52
C SER A 374 -11.36 -10.29 -26.02
N GLU A 375 -10.63 -11.18 -25.32
CA GLU A 375 -9.31 -11.65 -25.76
C GLU A 375 -9.40 -12.54 -27.01
N LYS A 376 -10.40 -13.42 -27.11
CA LYS A 376 -10.59 -14.27 -28.29
C LYS A 376 -10.98 -13.50 -29.55
N THR A 377 -11.65 -12.37 -29.43
CA THR A 377 -12.01 -11.53 -30.58
C THR A 377 -10.85 -10.66 -31.06
N SER A 378 -9.94 -10.24 -30.17
CA SER A 378 -8.74 -9.48 -30.55
C SER A 378 -7.62 -10.35 -31.12
N ALA A 379 -7.50 -11.62 -30.68
CA ALA A 379 -6.44 -12.53 -31.14
C ALA A 379 -6.59 -13.00 -32.60
N VAL A 380 -7.76 -12.84 -33.22
CA VAL A 380 -8.01 -13.28 -34.60
C VAL A 380 -7.57 -12.24 -35.64
N VAL A 381 -7.28 -10.99 -35.24
CA VAL A 381 -7.06 -9.88 -36.20
C VAL A 381 -5.59 -9.46 -36.36
N SER A 382 -4.67 -9.82 -35.48
CA SER A 382 -3.28 -9.32 -35.53
C SER A 382 -2.22 -10.44 -35.57
N ASN A 383 -2.06 -11.06 -36.74
CA ASN A 383 -0.90 -11.89 -37.07
C ASN A 383 0.18 -11.04 -37.79
N VAL A 384 0.76 -10.06 -37.09
CA VAL A 384 2.02 -9.42 -37.49
C VAL A 384 2.83 -9.10 -36.23
N PRO A 385 4.06 -9.61 -36.07
CA PRO A 385 4.90 -9.27 -34.93
C PRO A 385 5.60 -7.93 -35.22
N LEU A 386 5.43 -6.96 -34.32
CA LEU A 386 6.19 -5.71 -34.30
C LEU A 386 6.94 -5.62 -32.97
N GLU A 387 8.26 -5.50 -33.08
CA GLU A 387 9.20 -5.29 -31.98
C GLU A 387 8.97 -3.93 -31.32
N GLY A 388 8.87 -3.89 -29.99
CA GLY A 388 9.06 -2.66 -29.20
C GLY A 388 7.91 -2.22 -28.28
N ASP A 389 6.86 -3.01 -28.08
CA ASP A 389 5.72 -2.57 -27.27
C ASP A 389 5.96 -2.68 -25.76
N ILE A 390 5.68 -1.59 -25.02
CA ILE A 390 5.40 -1.64 -23.58
C ILE A 390 4.00 -2.25 -23.43
N GLU A 391 3.89 -3.56 -23.63
CA GLU A 391 2.70 -4.29 -23.26
C GLU A 391 2.60 -4.27 -21.72
N SER A 392 1.54 -3.65 -21.19
CA SER A 392 1.01 -4.09 -19.90
C SER A 392 0.89 -5.60 -19.99
N LEU A 393 1.66 -6.34 -19.19
CA LEU A 393 1.68 -7.80 -19.26
C LEU A 393 0.24 -8.28 -19.12
N THR A 394 -0.29 -8.85 -20.20
CA THR A 394 -1.61 -9.46 -20.19
C THR A 394 -1.62 -10.56 -19.15
N ALA A 395 -2.81 -10.93 -18.64
CA ALA A 395 -2.91 -12.06 -17.71
C ALA A 395 -2.21 -13.30 -18.27
N ALA A 396 -2.37 -13.56 -19.58
CA ALA A 396 -1.68 -14.64 -20.28
C ALA A 396 -0.14 -14.52 -20.26
N ALA A 397 0.41 -13.30 -20.39
CA ALA A 397 1.86 -13.07 -20.39
C ALA A 397 2.49 -13.09 -18.99
N ALA A 398 1.70 -12.92 -17.95
CA ALA A 398 2.13 -13.01 -16.55
C ALA A 398 2.05 -14.45 -16.01
N GLN A 399 1.15 -15.27 -16.53
CA GLN A 399 0.97 -16.66 -16.10
C GLN A 399 2.30 -17.44 -16.18
N GLY A 400 2.67 -18.08 -15.08
CA GLY A 400 3.88 -18.90 -15.02
C GLY A 400 5.17 -18.13 -14.72
N LYS A 401 5.13 -16.79 -14.63
CA LYS A 401 6.25 -15.97 -14.16
C LYS A 401 6.23 -15.83 -12.64
N SER A 402 7.41 -15.68 -12.06
CA SER A 402 7.56 -15.34 -10.64
C SER A 402 7.28 -13.86 -10.38
N VAL A 403 6.90 -13.51 -9.15
CA VAL A 403 6.74 -12.10 -8.75
C VAL A 403 8.03 -11.30 -9.00
N LYS A 404 9.19 -11.93 -8.79
CA LYS A 404 10.52 -11.40 -9.07
C LYS A 404 10.74 -10.98 -10.51
N GLU A 405 10.19 -11.72 -11.47
CA GLU A 405 10.31 -11.41 -12.89
C GLU A 405 9.35 -10.30 -13.33
N LEU A 406 8.25 -10.13 -12.60
CA LEU A 406 7.22 -9.13 -12.90
C LEU A 406 7.51 -7.79 -12.23
N SER A 407 7.84 -7.81 -10.94
CA SER A 407 7.99 -6.61 -10.13
C SER A 407 9.28 -5.86 -10.42
N ARG A 408 9.13 -4.59 -10.77
CA ARG A 408 10.24 -3.65 -10.88
C ARG A 408 10.79 -3.28 -9.50
N LEU A 409 9.95 -3.23 -8.46
CA LEU A 409 10.42 -2.89 -7.11
C LEU A 409 11.56 -3.82 -6.64
N TRP A 410 11.43 -5.11 -6.95
CA TRP A 410 12.44 -6.10 -6.61
C TRP A 410 13.84 -5.77 -7.13
N THR A 411 13.92 -5.15 -8.32
CA THR A 411 15.20 -4.83 -8.96
C THR A 411 16.03 -3.78 -8.20
N TYR A 412 15.39 -2.99 -7.32
CA TYR A 412 16.07 -2.03 -6.46
C TYR A 412 16.70 -2.66 -5.22
N ARG A 413 16.38 -3.92 -4.91
CA ARG A 413 16.88 -4.58 -3.69
C ARG A 413 18.40 -4.54 -3.66
N SER A 414 18.97 -4.28 -2.48
CA SER A 414 20.41 -4.22 -2.25
C SER A 414 21.13 -3.14 -3.09
N GLY A 415 20.42 -2.08 -3.50
CA GLY A 415 20.99 -0.96 -4.25
C GLY A 415 21.06 -1.18 -5.75
N GLY A 416 20.41 -2.22 -6.27
CA GLY A 416 20.24 -2.43 -7.69
C GLY A 416 19.53 -1.25 -8.36
N ASN A 417 19.75 -1.09 -9.67
CA ASN A 417 19.07 -0.11 -10.48
C ASN A 417 18.36 -0.84 -11.62
N PRO A 418 17.05 -0.68 -11.81
CA PRO A 418 16.38 -1.22 -12.97
C PRO A 418 16.96 -0.58 -14.23
N VAL A 419 17.12 -1.41 -15.25
CA VAL A 419 17.43 -0.92 -16.59
C VAL A 419 16.28 0.02 -17.00
N SER A 420 16.62 1.26 -17.36
CA SER A 420 15.72 2.11 -18.10
C SER A 420 15.43 1.40 -19.42
N ARG A 421 14.23 0.86 -19.60
CA ARG A 421 13.81 0.42 -20.94
C ARG A 421 13.87 1.68 -21.80
N SER A 422 14.84 1.71 -22.71
CA SER A 422 15.13 2.84 -23.57
C SER A 422 13.88 3.19 -24.36
N CYS A 423 13.48 4.46 -24.34
CA CYS A 423 12.57 4.99 -25.34
C CYS A 423 13.30 4.91 -26.69
N THR A 424 12.96 3.93 -27.49
CA THR A 424 13.21 3.94 -28.94
C THR A 424 11.88 3.94 -29.64
#